data_AF-A0A316M3J5-F1
#
_entry.id   AF-A0A316M3J5-F1
#
_cell.length_a   1.000
_cell.length_b   1.000
_cell.length_c   1.000
_cell.angle_alpha   90.00
_cell.angle_beta   90.00
_cell.angle_gamma   90.00
#
_symmetry.space_group_name_H-M   'P 1'
#
loop_
_entity.id
_entity.type
_entity.pdbx_description
1 polymer ?
#
loop_
_entity_poly.entity_id
_entity_poly.type
_entity_poly.pdbx_seq_one_letter_code
_entity_poly.pdbx_strand_id
1 'polypeptide(L)'
;MLRDVRHRNTDVNATMRMWKYIRMGEERYIHPFRDGADFKIDTAHCYEPFLYGRAITESLERAAIDDDNRPLAETLYRCCGSLPALSEALIPKTSLIQEFIN
;
A
#
# COMPACT_ATOMS: atom_id res chain seq x y z
N MET A 1 2.25 0.97 -3.58
CA MET A 1 3.59 1.44 -3.15
C MET A 1 4.60 0.31 -3.08
N LEU A 2 4.59 -0.58 -2.07
CA LEU A 2 5.65 -1.62 -1.93
C LEU A 2 5.82 -2.48 -3.19
N ARG A 3 4.71 -3.02 -3.72
CA ARG A 3 4.71 -3.73 -5.00
C ARG A 3 5.31 -2.91 -6.14
N ASP A 4 4.91 -1.64 -6.25
CA ASP A 4 5.29 -0.80 -7.39
C ASP A 4 6.78 -0.43 -7.33
N VAL A 5 7.29 -0.18 -6.12
CA VAL A 5 8.72 0.04 -5.85
C VAL A 5 9.54 -1.21 -6.20
N ARG A 6 9.08 -2.40 -5.82
CA ARG A 6 9.85 -3.63 -6.03
C ARG A 6 9.78 -4.20 -7.44
N HIS A 7 8.62 -4.11 -8.09
CA HIS A 7 8.37 -4.85 -9.34
C HIS A 7 8.09 -3.96 -10.55
N ARG A 8 7.83 -2.67 -10.34
CA ARG A 8 7.43 -1.76 -11.44
C ARG A 8 8.41 -0.61 -11.66
N ASN A 9 9.52 -0.58 -10.93
CA ASN A 9 10.51 0.49 -10.96
C ASN A 9 9.88 1.89 -10.84
N THR A 10 8.75 1.96 -10.11
CA THR A 10 8.00 3.19 -9.92
C THR A 10 8.44 3.81 -8.61
N ASP A 11 8.97 5.04 -8.68
CA ASP A 11 9.34 5.78 -7.48
C ASP A 11 8.12 6.04 -6.57
N VAL A 12 8.40 6.20 -5.28
CA VAL A 12 7.41 6.50 -4.23
C VAL A 12 6.58 7.73 -4.60
N ASN A 13 7.20 8.80 -5.11
CA ASN A 13 6.49 10.02 -5.48
C ASN A 13 5.51 9.80 -6.63
N ALA A 14 5.89 9.00 -7.63
CA ALA A 14 5.01 8.69 -8.75
C ALA A 14 3.78 7.91 -8.27
N THR A 15 3.98 6.94 -7.38
CA THR A 15 2.89 6.17 -6.78
C THR A 15 1.94 7.07 -5.98
N MET A 16 2.47 7.97 -5.14
CA MET A 16 1.67 8.90 -4.35
C MET A 16 0.86 9.87 -5.22
N ARG A 17 1.47 10.43 -6.27
CA ARG A 17 0.76 11.29 -7.23
C ARG A 17 -0.41 10.59 -7.91
N MET A 18 -0.25 9.30 -8.23
CA MET A 18 -1.29 8.51 -8.87
C MET A 18 -2.45 8.18 -7.93
N TRP A 19 -2.19 8.05 -6.63
CA TRP A 19 -3.17 7.57 -5.64
C TRP A 19 -4.48 8.36 -5.66
N LYS A 20 -4.40 9.70 -5.72
CA LYS A 20 -5.61 10.55 -5.78
C LYS A 20 -6.49 10.24 -6.99
N TYR A 21 -5.89 9.99 -8.15
CA TYR A 21 -6.62 9.70 -9.38
C TYR A 21 -7.22 8.29 -9.36
N ILE A 22 -6.52 7.32 -8.76
CA ILE A 22 -7.05 5.96 -8.54
C ILE A 22 -8.31 6.03 -7.67
N ARG A 23 -8.25 6.75 -6.54
CA ARG A 23 -9.39 6.93 -5.64
C ARG A 23 -10.58 7.62 -6.30
N MET A 24 -10.33 8.69 -7.07
CA MET A 24 -11.38 9.35 -7.85
C MET A 24 -11.99 8.40 -8.90
N GLY A 25 -11.17 7.58 -9.55
CA GLY A 25 -11.62 6.58 -10.50
C GLY A 25 -12.49 5.50 -9.85
N GLU A 26 -12.08 5.00 -8.68
CA GLU A 26 -12.85 4.05 -7.89
C GLU A 26 -14.21 4.63 -7.48
N GLU A 27 -14.24 5.86 -6.97
CA GLU A 27 -15.48 6.54 -6.57
C GLU A 27 -16.45 6.76 -7.72
N ARG A 28 -15.94 7.08 -8.91
CA ARG A 28 -16.79 7.37 -10.06
C ARG A 28 -17.25 6.12 -10.80
N TYR A 29 -16.40 5.10 -10.88
CA TYR A 29 -16.60 3.99 -11.83
C TYR A 29 -16.63 2.60 -11.19
N ILE A 30 -16.29 2.44 -9.91
CA ILE A 30 -16.27 1.13 -9.24
C ILE A 30 -17.28 1.10 -8.09
N HIS A 31 -17.19 2.05 -7.14
CA HIS A 31 -18.06 2.09 -5.96
C HIS A 31 -19.57 2.08 -6.29
N PRO A 32 -20.09 2.83 -7.28
CA PRO A 32 -21.52 2.85 -7.58
C PRO A 32 -22.07 1.51 -8.05
N PHE A 33 -21.23 0.63 -8.60
CA PHE A 33 -21.62 -0.65 -9.16
C PHE A 33 -21.36 -1.83 -8.21
N ARG A 34 -20.69 -1.60 -7.07
CA ARG A 34 -20.28 -2.65 -6.13
C ARG A 34 -21.46 -3.46 -5.59
N ASP A 35 -22.59 -2.80 -5.33
CA ASP A 35 -23.77 -3.44 -4.73
C ASP A 35 -24.61 -4.27 -5.72
N GLY A 36 -24.34 -4.14 -7.02
CA GLY A 36 -24.95 -4.98 -8.05
C GLY A 36 -24.26 -6.32 -8.28
N ALA A 37 -23.15 -6.61 -7.58
CA ALA A 37 -22.40 -7.85 -7.77
C ALA A 37 -23.05 -9.02 -7.02
N ASP A 38 -23.17 -10.18 -7.69
CA ASP A 38 -23.68 -11.42 -7.07
C ASP A 38 -22.80 -11.90 -5.91
N PHE A 39 -21.48 -11.67 -6.03
CA PHE A 39 -20.50 -12.04 -5.02
C PHE A 39 -19.51 -10.90 -4.75
N LYS A 40 -19.15 -10.73 -3.47
CA LYS A 40 -18.12 -9.79 -3.03
C LYS A 40 -17.04 -10.59 -2.29
N ILE A 41 -15.82 -10.54 -2.82
CA ILE A 41 -14.65 -11.17 -2.19
C ILE A 41 -13.81 -10.05 -1.58
N ASP A 42 -13.58 -10.14 -0.26
CA ASP A 42 -12.64 -9.27 0.44
C ASP A 42 -11.32 -10.01 0.61
N THR A 43 -10.25 -9.47 0.04
CA THR A 43 -8.91 -10.04 0.08
C THR A 43 -8.02 -9.38 1.13
N ALA A 44 -8.55 -8.43 1.92
CA ALA A 44 -7.78 -7.74 2.94
C ALA A 44 -7.57 -8.63 4.17
N HIS A 45 -6.33 -8.74 4.63
CA HIS A 45 -6.02 -9.38 5.90
C HIS A 45 -5.63 -8.33 6.93
N CYS A 46 -6.26 -8.37 8.11
CA CYS A 46 -6.08 -7.34 9.14
C CYS A 46 -4.64 -7.24 9.68
N TYR A 47 -3.82 -8.28 9.50
CA TYR A 47 -2.44 -8.30 9.97
C TYR A 47 -1.43 -7.68 8.98
N GLU A 48 -1.86 -7.35 7.76
CA GLU A 48 -1.01 -6.80 6.70
C GLU A 48 -0.20 -5.55 7.12
N PRO A 49 -0.77 -4.58 7.87
CA PRO A 49 -0.01 -3.41 8.31
C PRO A 49 1.23 -3.76 9.15
N PHE A 50 1.18 -4.84 9.94
CA PHE A 50 2.32 -5.29 10.77
C PHE A 50 3.43 -5.95 9.94
N LEU A 51 3.11 -6.42 8.73
CA LEU A 51 4.11 -6.91 7.77
C LEU A 51 4.77 -5.74 7.03
N TYR A 52 3.95 -4.78 6.58
CA TYR A 52 4.40 -3.75 5.64
C TYR A 52 5.00 -2.53 6.31
N GLY A 53 4.66 -2.25 7.57
CA GLY A 53 4.97 -0.98 8.24
C GLY A 53 6.43 -0.57 8.11
N ARG A 54 7.35 -1.49 8.45
CA ARG A 54 8.79 -1.26 8.35
C ARG A 54 9.25 -1.02 6.90
N ALA A 55 8.81 -1.83 5.95
CA ALA A 55 9.21 -1.67 4.55
C ALA A 55 8.70 -0.36 3.95
N ILE A 56 7.51 0.09 4.38
CA ILE A 56 6.92 1.38 3.99
C ILE A 56 7.79 2.51 4.54
N THR A 57 8.08 2.53 5.84
CA THR A 57 8.89 3.61 6.45
C THR A 57 10.29 3.68 5.86
N GLU A 58 10.96 2.54 5.65
CA GLU A 58 12.28 2.50 5.00
C GLU A 58 12.22 3.04 3.56
N SER A 59 11.14 2.76 2.82
CA SER A 59 10.96 3.29 1.47
C SER A 59 10.76 4.81 1.46
N LEU A 60 10.03 5.34 2.45
CA LEU A 60 9.81 6.77 2.61
C LEU A 60 11.09 7.51 3.01
N GLU A 61 11.91 6.94 3.90
CA GLU A 61 13.18 7.53 4.35
C GLU A 61 14.23 7.58 3.24
N ARG A 62 14.25 6.59 2.35
CA ARG A 62 15.18 6.55 1.21
C ARG A 62 14.77 7.46 0.06
N ALA A 63 13.49 7.81 -0.02
CA ALA A 63 12.95 8.61 -1.11
C ALA A 63 13.14 10.12 -0.84
N ALA A 64 13.55 10.85 -1.87
CA ALA A 64 13.46 12.31 -1.87
C ALA A 64 11.99 12.69 -2.14
N ILE A 65 11.20 12.84 -1.08
CA ILE A 65 9.76 13.14 -1.20
C ILE A 65 9.53 14.57 -1.67
N ASP A 66 8.76 14.71 -2.75
CA ASP A 66 8.32 15.99 -3.31
C ASP A 66 7.41 16.73 -2.31
N ASP A 67 7.45 18.06 -2.31
CA ASP A 67 6.69 18.87 -1.34
C ASP A 67 5.18 18.61 -1.40
N ASP A 68 4.63 18.39 -2.59
CA ASP A 68 3.22 18.05 -2.78
C ASP A 68 2.83 16.71 -2.13
N ASN A 69 3.78 15.77 -2.01
CA ASN A 69 3.57 14.45 -1.41
C ASN A 69 3.91 14.42 0.08
N ARG A 70 4.63 15.43 0.59
CA ARG A 70 5.15 15.48 1.96
C ARG A 70 4.08 15.26 3.04
N PRO A 71 2.88 15.88 2.99
CA PRO A 71 1.85 15.65 4.00
C PRO A 71 1.35 14.19 4.04
N LEU A 72 1.21 13.56 2.88
CA LEU A 72 0.80 12.16 2.78
C LEU A 72 1.90 11.23 3.28
N ALA A 73 3.15 11.49 2.90
CA ALA A 73 4.31 10.73 3.34
C ALA A 73 4.48 10.79 4.87
N GLU A 74 4.37 11.96 5.48
CA GLU A 74 4.44 12.12 6.94
C GLU A 74 3.31 11.37 7.66
N THR A 75 2.10 11.42 7.12
CA THR A 75 0.96 10.69 7.69
C THR A 75 1.20 9.18 7.62
N LEU A 76 1.62 8.66 6.47
CA LEU A 76 1.95 7.25 6.29
C LEU A 76 3.11 6.83 7.21
N TYR A 77 4.16 7.65 7.31
CA TYR A 77 5.30 7.37 8.17
C TYR A 77 4.87 7.24 9.64
N ARG A 78 4.04 8.18 10.14
CA ARG A 78 3.52 8.10 11.51
C ARG A 78 2.64 6.87 11.74
N CYS A 79 1.73 6.59 10.81
CA CYS A 79 0.81 5.45 10.93
C CYS A 79 1.54 4.11 10.89
N CYS A 80 2.58 3.97 10.07
CA CYS A 80 3.33 2.74 9.90
C CYS A 80 4.46 2.58 10.93
N GLY A 81 5.13 3.67 11.30
CA GLY A 81 6.30 3.65 12.19
C GLY A 81 5.99 3.25 13.64
N SER A 82 4.73 3.38 14.08
CA SER A 82 4.30 2.94 15.41
C SER A 82 3.82 1.49 15.48
N LEU A 83 3.75 0.79 14.35
CA LEU A 83 3.21 -0.57 14.31
C LEU A 83 4.25 -1.61 14.77
N PRO A 84 3.86 -2.62 15.56
CA PRO A 84 4.72 -3.76 15.83
C PRO A 84 4.99 -4.54 14.53
N ALA A 85 6.18 -5.13 14.43
CA ALA A 85 6.56 -5.94 13.28
C ALA A 85 6.05 -7.38 13.41
N LEU A 86 5.46 -7.90 12.33
CA LEU A 86 5.16 -9.32 12.16
C LEU A 86 6.21 -9.94 11.24
N SER A 87 6.68 -11.14 11.60
CA SER A 87 7.68 -11.84 10.78
C SER A 87 7.07 -12.33 9.47
N GLU A 88 7.68 -11.92 8.36
CA GLU A 88 7.34 -12.38 7.00
C GLU A 88 7.48 -13.90 6.82
N ALA A 89 8.31 -14.56 7.65
CA ALA A 89 8.50 -16.01 7.63
C ALA A 89 7.22 -16.79 8.01
N LEU A 90 6.25 -16.13 8.65
CA LEU A 90 4.95 -16.72 9.00
C LEU A 90 4.00 -16.77 7.79
N ILE A 91 4.33 -16.10 6.69
CA ILE A 91 3.46 -16.01 5.53
C ILE A 91 3.75 -17.18 4.59
N PRO A 92 2.73 -18.00 4.23
CA PRO A 92 2.91 -19.11 3.29
C PRO A 92 3.46 -18.62 1.95
N LYS A 93 4.42 -19.35 1.37
CA LYS A 93 5.04 -19.00 0.09
C LYS A 93 4.08 -19.04 -1.11
N THR A 94 2.92 -19.66 -0.93
CA THR A 94 1.82 -19.68 -1.90
C THR A 94 0.82 -18.53 -1.73
N SER A 95 1.01 -17.66 -0.72
CA SER A 95 0.14 -16.51 -0.47
C SER A 95 0.35 -15.38 -1.48
N LEU A 96 -0.72 -14.69 -1.87
CA LEU A 96 -0.63 -13.45 -2.67
C LEU A 96 0.12 -12.33 -1.94
N ILE A 97 0.15 -12.35 -0.60
CA ILE A 97 0.88 -11.37 0.22
C ILE A 97 2.38 -11.37 -0.12
N GLN A 98 2.92 -12.47 -0.67
CA GLN A 98 4.32 -12.56 -1.08
C GLN A 98 4.71 -11.48 -2.11
N GLU A 99 3.77 -10.97 -2.92
CA GLU A 99 3.97 -9.87 -3.87
C GLU A 99 4.33 -8.53 -3.18
N PHE A 100 4.07 -8.42 -1.88
CA PHE A 100 4.29 -7.21 -1.08
C PHE A 100 5.41 -7.34 -0.05
N ILE A 101 5.95 -8.55 0.17
CA ILE A 101 7.03 -8.80 1.16
C ILE A 101 8.34 -9.32 0.56
N ASN A 102 8.30 -10.04 -0.58
CA ASN A 102 9.50 -10.41 -1.33
C ASN A 102 9.84 -9.43 -2.46
#